data_AF-A0AAU4I7L5-F1
#
_entry.id   AF-A0AAU4I7L5-F1
#
_cell.length_a   1.000
_cell.length_b   1.000
_cell.length_c   1.000
_cell.angle_alpha   90.00
_cell.angle_beta   90.00
_cell.angle_gamma   90.00
#
_symmetry.space_group_name_H-M   'P 1'
#
loop_
_entity.id
_entity.type
_entity.pdbx_description
1 polymer ?
#
loop_
_entity_poly.entity_id
_entity_poly.type
_entity_poly.pdbx_seq_one_letter_code
_entity_poly.pdbx_strand_id
1 'polypeptide(L)'
;MSYSTPGSPPPAAPDPNYAHQAIPVQPLPGWNSLPDTPRPPRGLSIATIVLLSVSGAYALLLAGAGLYVRSVLESGRYPDAGTADSLTPPDALMALAALIQIPLLLATAGVFITWFYLAHKTAKAFRPDTATRSSGWAIGGWFIPFGNLVIPVRVARETWEASRQLSPNGSDRPTSTAFITWWWLMWILSLLADRV
;
A
#
# COMPACT_ATOMS: atom_id res chain seq x y z
N MET A 1 -77.38 -11.49 4.27
CA MET A 1 -76.60 -12.21 3.23
C MET A 1 -75.14 -12.18 3.67
N SER A 2 -74.64 -13.28 4.21
CA SER A 2 -73.27 -13.41 4.73
C SER A 2 -72.49 -14.36 3.82
N TYR A 3 -71.45 -13.84 3.16
CA TYR A 3 -70.56 -14.62 2.31
C TYR A 3 -69.55 -15.36 3.20
N SER A 4 -69.65 -16.70 3.25
CA SER A 4 -68.61 -17.56 3.81
C SER A 4 -67.56 -17.84 2.73
N THR A 5 -66.35 -17.31 2.91
CA THR A 5 -65.16 -17.71 2.14
C THR A 5 -64.84 -19.19 2.39
N PRO A 6 -64.68 -20.03 1.34
CA PRO A 6 -64.21 -21.40 1.52
C PRO A 6 -62.81 -21.40 2.14
N GLY A 7 -62.63 -22.13 3.24
CA GLY A 7 -61.35 -22.25 3.92
C GLY A 7 -60.29 -22.82 2.99
N SER A 8 -59.12 -22.19 2.97
CA SER A 8 -57.91 -22.72 2.34
C SER A 8 -57.58 -24.11 2.92
N PRO A 9 -57.24 -25.11 2.09
CA PRO A 9 -56.88 -26.43 2.58
C PRO A 9 -55.67 -26.36 3.52
N PRO A 10 -55.59 -27.21 4.55
CA PRO A 10 -54.45 -27.24 5.47
C PRO A 10 -53.15 -27.49 4.68
N PRO A 11 -52.01 -26.89 5.08
CA PRO A 11 -50.73 -27.13 4.42
C PRO A 11 -50.46 -28.64 4.42
N ALA A 12 -50.17 -29.18 3.23
CA ALA A 12 -49.84 -30.59 3.08
C ALA A 12 -48.68 -30.94 4.00
N ALA A 13 -48.79 -32.07 4.71
CA ALA A 13 -47.71 -32.57 5.55
C ALA A 13 -46.43 -32.69 4.70
N PRO A 14 -45.25 -32.35 5.24
CA PRO A 14 -43.99 -32.53 4.53
C PRO A 14 -43.88 -34.00 4.09
N ASP A 15 -43.79 -34.24 2.79
CA ASP A 15 -43.51 -35.57 2.23
C ASP A 15 -42.26 -36.14 2.92
N PRO A 16 -42.34 -37.30 3.59
CA PRO A 16 -41.19 -37.92 4.23
C PRO A 16 -40.05 -38.20 3.24
N ASN A 17 -40.33 -38.24 1.94
CA ASN A 17 -39.33 -38.40 0.89
C ASN A 17 -38.62 -37.09 0.49
N TYR A 18 -39.00 -35.92 1.04
CA TYR A 18 -38.27 -34.67 0.79
C TYR A 18 -36.79 -34.78 1.15
N ALA A 19 -36.45 -35.52 2.21
CA ALA A 19 -35.07 -35.75 2.62
C ALA A 19 -34.27 -36.60 1.60
N HIS A 20 -34.96 -37.47 0.85
CA HIS A 20 -34.34 -38.32 -0.18
C HIS A 20 -34.29 -37.65 -1.56
N GLN A 21 -35.13 -36.64 -1.78
CA GLN A 21 -35.15 -35.81 -3.00
C GLN A 21 -34.31 -34.54 -2.89
N ALA A 22 -33.70 -34.28 -1.73
CA ALA A 22 -32.70 -33.23 -1.59
C ALA A 22 -31.56 -33.53 -2.56
N ILE A 23 -31.58 -32.84 -3.72
CA ILE A 23 -30.48 -32.85 -4.67
C ILE A 23 -29.25 -32.52 -3.84
N PRO A 24 -28.21 -33.39 -3.78
CA PRO A 24 -26.98 -33.01 -3.10
C PRO A 24 -26.55 -31.70 -3.74
N VAL A 25 -26.52 -30.63 -2.95
CA VAL A 25 -26.05 -29.33 -3.38
C VAL A 25 -24.57 -29.51 -3.65
N GLN A 26 -24.26 -29.96 -4.87
CA GLN A 26 -22.92 -29.97 -5.41
C GLN A 26 -22.44 -28.53 -5.25
N PRO A 27 -21.37 -28.29 -4.46
CA PRO A 27 -20.77 -26.96 -4.41
C PRO A 27 -20.51 -26.55 -5.86
N LEU A 28 -21.02 -25.39 -6.27
CA LEU A 28 -20.82 -24.86 -7.61
C LEU A 28 -19.34 -25.06 -8.01
N PRO A 29 -19.04 -25.71 -9.16
CA PRO A 29 -17.67 -25.94 -9.59
C PRO A 29 -16.93 -24.61 -9.65
N GLY A 30 -15.96 -24.39 -8.75
CA GLY A 30 -15.16 -23.16 -8.71
C GLY A 30 -15.02 -22.47 -7.34
N TRP A 31 -15.85 -22.78 -6.34
CA TRP A 31 -15.70 -22.17 -5.00
C TRP A 31 -14.49 -22.72 -4.22
N ASN A 32 -14.07 -23.95 -4.52
CA ASN A 32 -12.92 -24.60 -3.89
C ASN A 32 -11.59 -24.22 -4.56
N SER A 33 -11.61 -23.39 -5.60
CA SER A 33 -10.44 -23.00 -6.40
C SER A 33 -10.28 -21.50 -6.47
N LEU A 34 -10.43 -20.79 -5.33
CA LEU A 34 -9.70 -19.54 -5.20
C LEU A 34 -8.21 -19.91 -5.35
N PRO A 35 -7.47 -19.36 -6.32
CA PRO A 35 -6.06 -19.68 -6.46
C PRO A 35 -5.37 -19.46 -5.11
N ASP A 36 -4.44 -20.36 -4.75
CA ASP A 36 -3.57 -20.21 -3.57
C ASP A 36 -2.77 -18.93 -3.73
N THR A 37 -3.39 -17.85 -3.28
CA THR A 37 -2.91 -16.50 -3.49
C THR A 37 -2.18 -16.10 -2.24
N PRO A 38 -0.87 -15.81 -2.33
CA PRO A 38 -0.13 -15.31 -1.20
C PRO A 38 -0.83 -14.04 -0.73
N ARG A 39 -1.43 -14.04 0.46
CA ARG A 39 -1.89 -12.82 1.11
C ARG A 39 -0.68 -12.17 1.76
N PRO A 40 -0.50 -10.84 1.70
CA PRO A 40 0.52 -10.20 2.52
C PRO A 40 0.21 -10.56 3.97
N PRO A 41 1.15 -11.17 4.72
CA PRO A 41 0.91 -11.49 6.11
C PRO A 41 0.66 -10.18 6.86
N ARG A 42 -0.35 -10.14 7.73
CA ARG A 42 -0.75 -8.93 8.47
C ARG A 42 0.44 -8.23 9.14
N GLY A 43 1.42 -9.01 9.62
CA GLY A 43 2.67 -8.51 10.19
C GLY A 43 3.53 -7.69 9.21
N LEU A 44 3.56 -8.03 7.92
CA LEU A 44 4.34 -7.31 6.92
C LEU A 44 3.74 -5.93 6.59
N SER A 45 2.41 -5.83 6.52
CA SER A 45 1.73 -4.54 6.38
C SER A 45 2.00 -3.63 7.58
N ILE A 46 1.94 -4.18 8.81
CA ILE A 46 2.24 -3.43 10.04
C ILE A 46 3.71 -2.99 10.04
N ALA A 47 4.65 -3.89 9.74
CA ALA A 47 6.07 -3.58 9.66
C ALA A 47 6.34 -2.46 8.65
N THR A 48 5.68 -2.49 7.49
CA THR A 48 5.78 -1.45 6.47
C THR A 48 5.29 -0.10 6.99
N ILE A 49 4.12 -0.06 7.64
CA ILE A 49 3.57 1.17 8.22
C ILE A 49 4.52 1.73 9.29
N VAL A 50 5.01 0.89 10.19
CA VAL A 50 5.93 1.30 11.27
C VAL A 50 7.23 1.83 10.69
N LEU A 51 7.87 1.09 9.78
CA LEU A 51 9.14 1.50 9.17
C LEU A 51 9.01 2.79 8.36
N LEU A 52 7.94 2.94 7.57
CA LEU A 52 7.68 4.19 6.85
C LEU A 52 7.43 5.36 7.81
N SER A 53 6.72 5.14 8.92
CA SER A 53 6.46 6.19 9.91
C SER A 53 7.74 6.63 10.61
N VAL A 54 8.58 5.68 11.02
CA VAL A 54 9.88 5.94 11.65
C VAL A 54 10.83 6.63 10.67
N SER A 55 10.91 6.13 9.42
CA SER A 55 11.73 6.72 8.36
C SER A 55 11.28 8.16 8.04
N GLY A 56 9.97 8.39 7.93
CA GLY A 56 9.41 9.72 7.69
C GLY A 56 9.69 10.69 8.84
N ALA A 57 9.50 10.27 10.10
CA ALA A 57 9.82 11.09 11.26
C ALA A 57 11.31 11.44 11.33
N TYR A 58 12.17 10.47 11.02
CA TYR A 58 13.62 10.67 10.96
C TYR A 58 14.01 11.68 9.86
N ALA A 59 13.43 11.57 8.67
CA ALA A 59 13.65 12.50 7.58
C ALA A 59 13.22 13.94 7.93
N LEU A 60 12.05 14.10 8.56
CA LEU A 60 11.56 15.41 9.01
C LEU A 60 12.48 16.03 10.07
N LEU A 61 13.00 15.23 11.00
CA LEU A 61 13.94 15.68 12.01
C LEU A 61 15.24 16.20 11.37
N LEU A 62 15.80 15.48 10.40
CA LEU A 62 17.00 15.92 9.69
C LEU A 62 16.77 17.16 8.83
N ALA A 63 15.64 17.23 8.13
CA ALA A 63 15.26 18.42 7.36
C ALA A 63 15.13 19.66 8.26
N GLY A 64 14.46 19.52 9.41
CA GLY A 64 14.33 20.59 10.40
C GLY A 64 15.68 21.04 10.98
N ALA A 65 16.56 20.09 11.31
CA ALA A 65 17.91 20.39 11.76
C ALA A 65 18.73 21.14 10.69
N GLY A 66 18.63 20.73 9.42
CA GLY A 66 19.29 21.40 8.29
C GLY A 66 18.81 22.84 8.10
N LEU A 67 17.49 23.06 8.13
CA LEU A 67 16.90 24.41 8.04
C LEU A 67 17.33 25.30 9.21
N TYR A 68 17.36 24.75 10.43
CA TYR A 68 17.84 25.45 11.61
C TYR A 68 19.31 25.88 11.45
N VAL A 69 20.19 24.98 11.03
CA VAL A 69 21.61 25.30 10.79
C VAL A 69 21.76 26.39 9.73
N ARG A 70 21.05 26.30 8.61
CA ARG A 70 21.06 27.34 7.56
C ARG A 70 20.63 28.70 8.12
N SER A 71 19.55 28.76 8.91
CA SER A 71 19.07 30.01 9.53
C SER A 71 20.08 30.63 10.50
N VAL A 72 20.83 29.81 11.24
CA VAL A 72 21.84 30.28 12.18
C VAL A 72 23.06 30.83 11.45
N LEU A 73 23.48 30.19 10.35
CA LEU A 73 24.58 30.66 9.50
C LEU A 73 24.24 32.01 8.84
N GLU A 74 23.03 32.14 8.28
CA GLU A 74 22.54 33.39 7.69
C GLU A 74 22.43 34.53 8.71
N SER A 75 22.16 34.22 9.98
CA SER A 75 22.10 35.22 11.04
C SER A 75 23.46 35.82 11.45
N GLY A 76 24.57 35.38 10.83
CA GLY A 76 25.92 35.90 11.10
C GLY A 76 26.45 35.54 12.50
N ARG A 77 25.79 34.60 13.20
CA ARG A 77 26.09 34.25 14.60
C ARG A 77 27.32 33.35 14.75
N TYR A 78 27.91 32.90 13.64
CA TYR A 78 29.18 32.18 13.58
C TYR A 78 30.17 32.95 12.68
N PRO A 79 31.17 33.64 13.27
CA PRO A 79 32.32 34.14 12.53
C PRO A 79 33.18 32.94 12.09
N ASP A 80 33.36 32.77 10.80
CA ASP A 80 34.37 31.92 10.14
C ASP A 80 34.56 30.50 10.71
N ALA A 81 33.75 29.53 10.23
CA ALA A 81 34.09 28.10 10.27
C ALA A 81 35.19 27.76 9.22
N GLY A 82 36.25 28.57 9.16
CA GLY A 82 37.28 28.57 8.11
C GLY A 82 38.49 27.67 8.33
N THR A 83 38.49 26.78 9.34
CA THR A 83 39.56 25.80 9.54
C THR A 83 39.13 24.43 9.04
N ALA A 84 39.46 24.14 7.78
CA ALA A 84 39.08 22.94 7.02
C ALA A 84 39.74 21.62 7.48
N ASP A 85 40.41 21.58 8.65
CA ASP A 85 41.25 20.44 9.06
C ASP A 85 40.87 19.80 10.41
N SER A 86 39.78 20.24 11.04
CA SER A 86 39.24 19.62 12.25
C SER A 86 37.81 19.18 12.02
N LEU A 87 37.50 17.90 12.24
CA LEU A 87 36.12 17.39 12.34
C LEU A 87 35.34 18.28 13.30
N THR A 88 34.46 19.13 12.78
CA THR A 88 33.66 19.98 13.64
C THR A 88 32.54 19.12 14.25
N PRO A 89 32.03 19.43 15.47
CA PRO A 89 30.91 18.70 16.06
C PRO A 89 29.68 18.54 15.13
N PRO A 90 29.34 19.51 14.25
CA PRO A 90 28.37 19.33 13.18
C PRO A 90 28.69 18.19 12.20
N ASP A 91 29.94 18.04 11.77
CA ASP A 91 30.35 16.99 10.81
C ASP A 91 30.17 15.59 11.42
N ALA A 92 30.55 15.43 12.69
CA ALA A 92 30.38 14.16 13.41
C ALA A 92 28.90 13.80 13.60
N LEU A 93 28.05 14.79 13.85
CA LEU A 93 26.60 14.59 13.97
C LEU A 93 25.97 14.19 12.64
N MET A 94 26.38 14.81 11.53
CA MET A 94 25.92 14.44 10.19
C MET A 94 26.39 13.04 9.79
N ALA A 95 27.63 12.65 10.12
CA ALA A 95 28.14 11.30 9.89
C ALA A 95 27.35 10.25 10.70
N LEU A 96 27.06 10.52 11.96
CA LEU A 96 26.23 9.65 12.81
C LEU A 96 24.80 9.54 12.28
N ALA A 97 24.24 10.65 11.79
CA ALA A 97 22.93 10.64 11.15
C ALA A 97 22.93 9.74 9.91
N ALA A 98 23.90 9.91 9.00
CA ALA A 98 24.03 9.06 7.82
C ALA A 98 24.16 7.57 8.18
N LEU A 99 24.92 7.24 9.24
CA LEU A 99 25.11 5.87 9.72
C LEU A 99 23.79 5.20 10.18
N ILE A 100 22.85 5.98 10.72
CA ILE A 100 21.52 5.50 11.13
C ILE A 100 20.55 5.48 9.94
N GLN A 101 20.64 6.49 9.07
CA GLN A 101 19.71 6.69 7.97
C GLN A 101 19.79 5.58 6.93
N ILE A 102 21.00 5.21 6.50
CA ILE A 102 21.22 4.20 5.45
C ILE A 102 20.58 2.84 5.81
N PRO A 103 20.88 2.22 6.96
CA PRO A 103 20.30 0.92 7.31
C PRO A 103 18.77 1.00 7.50
N LEU A 104 18.27 2.10 8.09
CA LEU A 104 16.84 2.32 8.23
C LEU A 104 16.15 2.39 6.86
N LEU A 105 16.74 3.12 5.91
CA LEU A 105 16.22 3.24 4.55
C LEU A 105 16.24 1.88 3.82
N LEU A 106 17.33 1.12 3.92
CA LEU A 106 17.44 -0.20 3.30
C LEU A 106 16.43 -1.20 3.88
N ALA A 107 16.28 -1.23 5.21
CA ALA A 107 15.29 -2.07 5.87
C ALA A 107 13.86 -1.68 5.45
N THR A 108 13.57 -0.37 5.42
CA THR A 108 12.28 0.16 4.96
C THR A 108 12.02 -0.23 3.51
N ALA A 109 12.97 -0.02 2.61
CA ALA A 109 12.85 -0.34 1.19
C ALA A 109 12.61 -1.83 0.96
N GLY A 110 13.37 -2.72 1.61
CA GLY A 110 13.21 -4.16 1.47
C GLY A 110 11.83 -4.66 1.93
N VAL A 111 11.38 -4.23 3.12
CA VAL A 111 10.07 -4.60 3.66
C VAL A 111 8.95 -4.02 2.81
N PHE A 112 9.06 -2.75 2.43
CA PHE A 112 8.06 -2.06 1.60
C PHE A 112 7.94 -2.70 0.20
N ILE A 113 9.04 -2.98 -0.49
CA ILE A 113 9.00 -3.61 -1.82
C ILE A 113 8.40 -5.01 -1.74
N THR A 114 8.75 -5.78 -0.71
CA THR A 114 8.18 -7.11 -0.49
C THR A 114 6.67 -7.04 -0.25
N TRP A 115 6.24 -6.11 0.60
CA TRP A 115 4.82 -5.85 0.86
C TRP A 115 4.08 -5.40 -0.40
N PHE A 116 4.67 -4.48 -1.16
CA PHE A 116 4.11 -3.90 -2.37
C PHE A 116 3.93 -4.95 -3.47
N TYR A 117 4.94 -5.81 -3.65
CA TYR A 117 4.86 -6.97 -4.55
C TYR A 117 3.75 -7.93 -4.14
N LEU A 118 3.67 -8.30 -2.86
CA LEU A 118 2.64 -9.20 -2.37
C LEU A 118 1.25 -8.59 -2.52
N ALA A 119 1.06 -7.34 -2.11
CA ALA A 119 -0.20 -6.62 -2.23
C ALA A 119 -0.69 -6.58 -3.69
N HIS A 120 0.19 -6.24 -4.63
CA HIS A 120 -0.17 -6.22 -6.04
C HIS A 120 -0.46 -7.63 -6.59
N LYS A 121 0.33 -8.64 -6.22
CA LYS A 121 0.10 -10.04 -6.61
C LYS A 121 -1.24 -10.56 -6.09
N THR A 122 -1.56 -10.30 -4.82
CA THR A 122 -2.85 -10.65 -4.22
C THR A 122 -3.99 -9.95 -4.95
N ALA A 123 -3.87 -8.64 -5.16
CA ALA A 123 -4.90 -7.83 -5.80
C ALA A 123 -5.19 -8.30 -7.24
N LYS A 124 -4.14 -8.59 -8.01
CA LYS A 124 -4.25 -9.17 -9.36
C LYS A 124 -5.01 -10.49 -9.38
N ALA A 125 -4.83 -11.33 -8.37
CA ALA A 125 -5.52 -12.61 -8.33
C ALA A 125 -7.00 -12.50 -7.93
N PHE A 126 -7.38 -11.44 -7.20
CA PHE A 126 -8.78 -11.13 -6.91
C PHE A 126 -9.49 -10.44 -8.09
N ARG A 127 -8.79 -9.57 -8.81
CA ARG A 127 -9.32 -8.76 -9.93
C ARG A 127 -8.34 -8.76 -11.13
N PRO A 128 -8.24 -9.88 -11.87
CA PRO A 128 -7.27 -10.00 -12.96
C PRO A 128 -7.54 -9.03 -14.13
N ASP A 129 -8.76 -8.54 -14.25
CA ASP A 129 -9.22 -7.53 -15.20
C ASP A 129 -8.57 -6.15 -14.99
N THR A 130 -8.23 -5.81 -13.75
CA THR A 130 -7.67 -4.48 -13.40
C THR A 130 -6.14 -4.43 -13.41
N ALA A 131 -5.47 -5.57 -13.23
CA ALA A 131 -4.01 -5.64 -13.08
C ALA A 131 -3.33 -6.18 -14.34
N THR A 132 -3.18 -5.30 -15.33
CA THR A 132 -2.61 -5.63 -16.65
C THR A 132 -1.11 -5.96 -16.60
N ARG A 133 -0.36 -5.42 -15.64
CA ARG A 133 1.09 -5.65 -15.54
C ARG A 133 1.43 -6.97 -14.85
N SER A 134 2.60 -7.52 -15.19
CA SER A 134 3.21 -8.61 -14.42
C SER A 134 3.61 -8.12 -13.03
N SER A 135 3.40 -8.95 -12.00
CA SER A 135 3.76 -8.60 -10.63
C SER A 135 5.25 -8.35 -10.43
N GLY A 136 6.12 -8.84 -11.32
CA GLY A 136 7.56 -8.54 -11.29
C GLY A 136 7.87 -7.04 -11.41
N TRP A 137 7.00 -6.24 -12.03
CA TRP A 137 7.15 -4.79 -12.11
C TRP A 137 6.99 -4.08 -10.76
N ALA A 138 6.32 -4.70 -9.79
CA ALA A 138 6.24 -4.17 -8.43
C ALA A 138 7.61 -4.16 -7.72
N ILE A 139 8.56 -4.98 -8.19
CA ILE A 139 9.95 -5.02 -7.70
C ILE A 139 10.84 -4.25 -8.66
N GLY A 140 10.89 -4.69 -9.93
CA GLY A 140 11.82 -4.15 -10.93
C GLY A 140 11.60 -2.67 -11.24
N GLY A 141 10.38 -2.16 -11.05
CA GLY A 141 10.07 -0.74 -11.24
C GLY A 141 10.94 0.19 -10.39
N TRP A 142 11.33 -0.24 -9.18
CA TRP A 142 12.13 0.57 -8.26
C TRP A 142 13.62 0.67 -8.63
N PHE A 143 14.14 -0.32 -9.37
CA PHE A 143 15.57 -0.43 -9.68
C PHE A 143 15.94 0.15 -11.05
N ILE A 144 14.96 0.41 -11.91
CA ILE A 144 15.19 0.98 -13.24
C ILE A 144 15.12 2.51 -13.10
N PRO A 145 16.17 3.29 -13.41
CA PRO A 145 16.20 4.73 -13.12
C PRO A 145 14.98 5.52 -13.64
N PHE A 146 14.65 5.38 -14.93
CA PHE A 146 13.46 6.01 -15.52
C PHE A 146 12.16 5.27 -15.16
N GLY A 147 12.26 3.96 -14.97
CA GLY A 147 11.14 3.12 -14.55
C GLY A 147 10.64 3.51 -13.16
N ASN A 148 11.54 3.90 -12.26
CA ASN A 148 11.26 4.28 -10.89
C ASN A 148 10.39 5.54 -10.81
N LEU A 149 10.34 6.36 -11.86
CA LEU A 149 9.50 7.55 -11.91
C LEU A 149 8.05 7.27 -12.36
N VAL A 150 7.78 6.12 -12.97
CA VAL A 150 6.52 5.85 -13.67
C VAL A 150 5.88 4.53 -13.28
N ILE A 151 6.68 3.48 -13.12
CA ILE A 151 6.21 2.12 -12.90
C ILE A 151 5.60 1.98 -11.50
N PRO A 152 6.22 2.46 -10.40
CA PRO A 152 5.63 2.30 -9.07
C PRO A 152 4.25 2.94 -8.93
N VAL A 153 4.06 4.17 -9.42
CA VAL A 153 2.75 4.85 -9.37
C VAL A 153 1.68 4.12 -10.18
N ARG A 154 2.05 3.51 -11.32
CA ARG A 154 1.12 2.71 -12.13
C ARG A 154 0.73 1.42 -11.40
N VAL A 155 1.69 0.69 -10.85
CA VAL A 155 1.43 -0.53 -10.06
C VAL A 155 0.57 -0.21 -8.83
N ALA A 156 0.80 0.92 -8.17
CA ALA A 156 -0.01 1.36 -7.03
C ALA A 156 -1.47 1.64 -7.43
N ARG A 157 -1.69 2.31 -8.58
CA ARG A 157 -3.03 2.54 -9.13
C ARG A 157 -3.76 1.25 -9.46
N GLU A 158 -3.09 0.33 -10.17
CA GLU A 158 -3.66 -0.99 -10.49
C GLU A 158 -4.04 -1.76 -9.21
N THR A 159 -3.18 -1.71 -8.18
CA THR A 159 -3.45 -2.37 -6.88
C THR A 159 -4.63 -1.74 -6.14
N TRP A 160 -4.75 -0.41 -6.17
CA TRP A 160 -5.86 0.33 -5.57
C TRP A 160 -7.18 0.06 -6.28
N GLU A 161 -7.17 0.04 -7.61
CA GLU A 161 -8.33 -0.28 -8.45
C GLU A 161 -8.79 -1.74 -8.25
N ALA A 162 -7.84 -2.67 -8.13
CA ALA A 162 -8.12 -4.07 -7.80
C ALA A 162 -8.68 -4.26 -6.38
N SER A 163 -8.42 -3.32 -5.46
CA SER A 163 -8.94 -3.35 -4.09
C SER A 163 -10.35 -2.77 -3.95
N ARG A 164 -10.98 -2.31 -5.04
CA ARG A 164 -12.30 -1.69 -5.02
C ARG A 164 -13.39 -2.69 -4.60
N GLN A 165 -14.24 -2.26 -3.67
CA GLN A 165 -15.49 -2.95 -3.35
C GLN A 165 -16.48 -2.80 -4.51
N LEU A 166 -17.08 -3.91 -4.94
CA LEU A 166 -18.20 -3.86 -5.88
C LEU A 166 -19.38 -3.16 -5.20
N SER A 167 -20.11 -2.36 -5.96
CA SER A 167 -21.44 -1.89 -5.56
C SER A 167 -22.37 -3.11 -5.32
N PRO A 168 -23.43 -3.00 -4.51
CA PRO A 168 -24.42 -4.09 -4.35
C PRO A 168 -24.99 -4.61 -5.68
N ASN A 169 -24.90 -3.80 -6.73
CA ASN A 169 -25.40 -4.07 -8.07
C ASN A 169 -24.34 -4.74 -8.98
N GLY A 170 -23.17 -5.10 -8.44
CA GLY A 170 -22.05 -5.67 -9.20
C GLY A 170 -21.23 -4.66 -10.03
N SER A 171 -21.62 -3.37 -10.04
CA SER A 171 -20.87 -2.33 -10.75
C SER A 171 -19.69 -1.79 -9.93
N ASP A 172 -18.66 -1.31 -10.62
CA ASP A 172 -17.52 -0.66 -9.99
C ASP A 172 -17.90 0.67 -9.34
N ARG A 173 -17.53 0.86 -8.07
CA ARG A 173 -17.61 2.18 -7.43
C ARG A 173 -16.41 3.04 -7.84
N PRO A 174 -16.62 4.29 -8.30
CA PRO A 174 -15.52 5.20 -8.53
C PRO A 174 -14.89 5.59 -7.19
N THR A 175 -13.61 5.25 -7.00
CA THR A 175 -12.80 5.71 -5.87
C THR A 175 -11.73 6.66 -6.38
N SER A 176 -11.49 7.74 -5.63
CA SER A 176 -10.48 8.71 -6.01
C SER A 176 -9.08 8.10 -5.93
N THR A 177 -8.28 8.24 -7.00
CA THR A 177 -6.84 7.94 -7.02
C THR A 177 -5.99 9.14 -6.59
N ALA A 178 -6.63 10.20 -6.07
CA ALA A 178 -5.94 11.42 -5.63
C ALA A 178 -4.91 11.13 -4.55
N PHE A 179 -5.20 10.25 -3.61
CA PHE A 179 -4.25 9.86 -2.56
C PHE A 179 -2.94 9.31 -3.14
N ILE A 180 -3.02 8.40 -4.12
CA ILE A 180 -1.84 7.82 -4.78
C ILE A 180 -1.06 8.90 -5.52
N THR A 181 -1.77 9.80 -6.18
CA THR A 181 -1.16 10.90 -6.94
C THR A 181 -0.45 11.88 -6.00
N TRP A 182 -1.05 12.23 -4.87
CA TRP A 182 -0.44 13.08 -3.85
C TRP A 182 0.80 12.45 -3.24
N TRP A 183 0.71 11.19 -2.81
CA TRP A 183 1.85 10.45 -2.30
C TRP A 183 3.01 10.44 -3.31
N TRP A 184 2.70 10.19 -4.59
CA TRP A 184 3.72 10.17 -5.64
C TRP A 184 4.38 11.53 -5.86
N LEU A 185 3.58 12.61 -5.89
CA LEU A 185 4.10 13.96 -6.00
C LEU A 185 4.99 14.31 -4.81
N MET A 186 4.58 13.98 -3.58
CA MET A 186 5.42 14.22 -2.40
C MET A 186 6.76 13.48 -2.47
N TRP A 187 6.77 12.25 -2.99
CA TRP A 187 8.02 11.51 -3.20
C TRP A 187 8.92 12.16 -4.26
N ILE A 188 8.36 12.65 -5.36
CA ILE A 188 9.14 13.43 -6.35
C ILE A 188 9.69 14.71 -5.72
N LEU A 189 8.87 15.43 -4.93
CA LEU A 189 9.30 16.64 -4.23
C LEU A 189 10.44 16.34 -3.25
N SER A 190 10.39 15.22 -2.52
CA SER A 190 11.50 14.87 -1.62
C SER A 190 12.79 14.59 -2.37
N LEU A 191 12.72 13.94 -3.54
CA LEU A 191 13.91 13.73 -4.38
C LEU A 191 14.51 15.05 -4.89
N LEU A 192 13.67 16.06 -5.13
CA LEU A 192 14.13 17.38 -5.54
C LEU A 192 14.70 18.16 -4.36
N ALA A 193 14.10 18.03 -3.17
CA ALA A 193 14.58 18.66 -1.94
C ALA A 193 15.97 18.16 -1.54
N ASP A 194 16.27 16.88 -1.74
CA ASP A 194 17.60 16.29 -1.48
C ASP A 194 18.71 16.87 -2.40
N ARG A 195 18.35 17.65 -3.42
CA ARG A 195 19.30 18.24 -4.39
C ARG A 195 19.61 19.72 -4.16
N VAL A 196 19.02 20.34 -3.13
CA VAL A 196 19.09 21.79 -2.82
C VAL A 196 19.62 22.03 -1.40
#